data_AF-A0A4Y1ZI26-F1
#
_entry.id   AF-A0A4Y1ZI26-F1
#
_cell.length_a   1.000
_cell.length_b   1.000
_cell.length_c   1.000
_cell.angle_alpha   90.00
_cell.angle_beta   90.00
_cell.angle_gamma   90.00
#
_symmetry.space_group_name_H-M   'P 1'
#
loop_
_entity.id
_entity.type
_entity.pdbx_description
1 polymer ?
#
loop_
_entity_poly.entity_id
_entity_poly.type
_entity_poly.pdbx_seq_one_letter_code
_entity_poly.pdbx_strand_id
1 'polypeptide(L)'
;MTVFKDDQDTKDYLANRYVNDKGKQVANLTNREYDEELVEQLINLSFSQFGHLSRKAIYRLIPQMEQGLSYYEACKKVGYRLNEQIGKGKQHLLPVIPADEIRNPVVIRSLSQTRKIINAIIKRYGSPAYMYIELAREMGRPYSERRDLETQYNHNRTVNDQAKEHIQELFPAMSAPRGHDILKYKLWQQQQGQCAYSLESIPAERVFEPGYAEVDHIIPYSRSFDDSNSNKVLVLSRMNQEKKNRTPYEWFGGDEHRWQKFETYVTTLKKVDKKKKSLLTKKNVDEEQEETFKSRHLNDTRYITRFIKNFIADNLQFRELDEDIKQRVFTVNGAFTSLMRKRWGFNKNREEKQFASCCGCCNHCGKSTFSL
;
A
#
# COMPACT_ATOMS: atom_id res chain seq x y z
N MET A 1 12.71 -18.40 -8.95
CA MET A 1 13.60 -17.25 -8.80
C MET A 1 14.30 -17.46 -7.48
N THR A 2 15.62 -17.50 -7.49
CA THR A 2 16.40 -17.75 -6.29
C THR A 2 16.56 -16.44 -5.56
N VAL A 3 15.99 -16.36 -4.37
CA VAL A 3 16.33 -15.31 -3.40
C VAL A 3 17.36 -15.98 -2.49
N PHE A 4 18.59 -15.48 -2.53
CA PHE A 4 19.67 -15.99 -1.69
C PHE A 4 19.47 -15.49 -0.26
N LYS A 5 19.73 -16.36 0.73
CA LYS A 5 19.49 -16.04 2.15
C LYS A 5 20.63 -15.21 2.72
N ASP A 6 21.84 -15.43 2.22
CA ASP A 6 23.05 -14.74 2.65
C ASP A 6 24.04 -14.56 1.47
N ASP A 7 25.16 -13.92 1.79
CA ASP A 7 26.24 -13.67 0.85
C ASP A 7 26.91 -14.97 0.39
N GLN A 8 26.92 -16.01 1.23
CA GLN A 8 27.52 -17.31 0.89
C GLN A 8 26.72 -18.01 -0.22
N ASP A 9 25.39 -18.01 -0.10
CA ASP A 9 24.49 -18.51 -1.15
C ASP A 9 24.75 -17.81 -2.51
N THR A 10 25.05 -16.50 -2.46
CA THR A 10 25.36 -15.71 -3.66
C THR A 10 26.72 -16.09 -4.25
N LYS A 11 27.75 -16.25 -3.40
CA LYS A 11 29.07 -16.75 -3.83
C LYS A 11 28.96 -18.12 -4.46
N ASP A 12 28.26 -19.03 -3.80
CA ASP A 12 28.06 -20.40 -4.28
C ASP A 12 27.31 -20.41 -5.62
N TYR A 13 26.35 -19.49 -5.81
CA TYR A 13 25.62 -19.40 -7.08
C TYR A 13 26.53 -18.90 -8.20
N LEU A 14 27.30 -17.84 -7.97
CA LEU A 14 28.28 -17.35 -8.95
C LEU A 14 29.38 -18.38 -9.25
N ALA A 15 29.75 -19.21 -8.28
CA ALA A 15 30.67 -20.33 -8.47
C ALA A 15 30.02 -21.60 -9.08
N ASN A 16 28.73 -21.58 -9.46
CA ASN A 16 27.94 -22.77 -9.88
C ASN A 16 27.86 -23.91 -8.87
N ARG A 17 28.15 -23.66 -7.60
CA ARG A 17 28.12 -24.62 -6.49
C ARG A 17 26.83 -24.56 -5.68
N TYR A 18 25.96 -23.58 -5.93
CA TYR A 18 24.72 -23.38 -5.17
C TYR A 18 23.75 -24.56 -5.25
N VAL A 19 23.29 -24.98 -4.08
CA VAL A 19 22.28 -26.02 -3.88
C VAL A 19 21.04 -25.40 -3.27
N ASN A 20 19.89 -25.60 -3.88
CA ASN A 20 18.64 -25.04 -3.36
C ASN A 20 18.13 -25.80 -2.13
N ASP A 21 17.09 -25.27 -1.48
CA ASP A 21 16.42 -25.88 -0.31
C ASP A 21 15.92 -27.33 -0.53
N LYS A 22 15.87 -27.80 -1.79
CA LYS A 22 15.48 -29.17 -2.17
C LYS A 22 16.67 -30.08 -2.47
N GLY A 23 17.90 -29.66 -2.14
CA GLY A 23 19.11 -30.43 -2.38
C GLY A 23 19.55 -30.52 -3.85
N LYS A 24 18.98 -29.69 -4.74
CA LYS A 24 19.31 -29.70 -6.16
C LYS A 24 20.27 -28.58 -6.50
N GLN A 25 21.37 -28.92 -7.19
CA GLN A 25 22.30 -27.94 -7.73
C GLN A 25 21.60 -27.07 -8.80
N VAL A 26 21.77 -25.75 -8.68
CA VAL A 26 21.22 -24.79 -9.63
C VAL A 26 22.36 -23.99 -10.23
N ALA A 27 22.61 -24.21 -11.52
CA ALA A 27 23.58 -23.41 -12.27
C ALA A 27 23.13 -21.95 -12.35
N ASN A 28 24.12 -21.04 -12.39
CA ASN A 28 23.86 -19.64 -12.64
C ASN A 28 23.41 -19.36 -14.07
N LEU A 29 22.99 -18.11 -14.32
CA LEU A 29 22.33 -17.71 -15.56
C LEU A 29 23.18 -17.97 -16.82
N THR A 30 24.49 -17.88 -16.70
CA THR A 30 25.45 -18.07 -17.79
C THR A 30 26.04 -19.48 -17.81
N ASN A 31 25.78 -20.28 -16.77
CA ASN A 31 26.38 -21.60 -16.55
C ASN A 31 27.92 -21.53 -16.62
N ARG A 32 28.52 -20.52 -15.95
CA ARG A 32 29.97 -20.28 -15.89
C ARG A 32 30.46 -20.08 -14.47
N GLU A 33 31.65 -20.55 -14.16
CA GLU A 33 32.31 -20.23 -12.88
C GLU A 33 32.98 -18.86 -13.00
N TYR A 34 32.74 -17.99 -12.03
CA TYR A 34 33.35 -16.66 -11.94
C TYR A 34 34.52 -16.69 -10.95
N ASP A 35 35.55 -15.90 -11.23
CA ASP A 35 36.73 -15.76 -10.39
C ASP A 35 36.39 -15.20 -9.00
N GLU A 36 37.07 -15.67 -7.95
CA GLU A 36 36.80 -15.26 -6.57
C GLU A 36 37.05 -13.76 -6.34
N GLU A 37 38.07 -13.17 -6.96
CA GLU A 37 38.37 -11.74 -6.84
C GLU A 37 37.24 -10.89 -7.44
N LEU A 38 36.71 -11.32 -8.59
CA LEU A 38 35.57 -10.67 -9.23
C LEU A 38 34.30 -10.80 -8.37
N VAL A 39 34.07 -11.96 -7.76
CA VAL A 39 32.91 -12.19 -6.87
C VAL A 39 33.00 -11.29 -5.64
N GLU A 40 34.16 -11.16 -5.01
CA GLU A 40 34.35 -10.29 -3.85
C GLU A 40 34.12 -8.81 -4.17
N GLN A 41 34.52 -8.34 -5.35
CA GLN A 41 34.25 -6.96 -5.78
C GLN A 41 32.76 -6.70 -5.99
N LEU A 42 32.03 -7.68 -6.54
CA LEU A 42 30.62 -7.53 -6.93
C LEU A 42 29.62 -7.86 -5.82
N ILE A 43 30.03 -8.56 -4.75
CA ILE A 43 29.11 -8.98 -3.68
C ILE A 43 28.45 -7.81 -2.94
N ASN A 44 29.09 -6.64 -2.98
CA ASN A 44 28.56 -5.39 -2.41
C ASN A 44 27.39 -4.80 -3.22
N LEU A 45 27.10 -5.33 -4.41
CA LEU A 45 25.97 -4.90 -5.24
C LEU A 45 24.68 -5.59 -4.78
N SER A 46 23.68 -4.79 -4.42
CA SER A 46 22.37 -5.29 -3.97
C SER A 46 21.24 -4.90 -4.94
N PHE A 47 20.56 -5.90 -5.50
CA PHE A 47 19.36 -5.72 -6.34
C PHE A 47 18.13 -6.33 -5.67
N SER A 48 17.01 -5.58 -5.61
CA SER A 48 15.82 -5.99 -4.84
C SER A 48 14.50 -5.93 -5.62
N GLN A 49 14.50 -5.34 -6.82
CA GLN A 49 13.29 -5.14 -7.62
C GLN A 49 13.11 -6.20 -8.70
N PHE A 50 11.86 -6.44 -9.07
CA PHE A 50 11.48 -7.40 -10.11
C PHE A 50 10.73 -6.70 -11.24
N GLY A 51 11.06 -7.06 -12.48
CA GLY A 51 10.27 -6.67 -13.64
C GLY A 51 8.93 -7.41 -13.68
N HIS A 52 7.93 -6.82 -14.34
CA HIS A 52 6.61 -7.43 -14.50
C HIS A 52 6.56 -8.52 -15.58
N LEU A 53 7.61 -8.66 -16.39
CA LEU A 53 7.71 -9.65 -17.45
C LEU A 53 8.71 -10.75 -17.08
N SER A 54 8.35 -11.99 -17.40
CA SER A 54 9.29 -13.10 -17.28
C SER A 54 10.46 -12.93 -18.25
N ARG A 55 11.63 -13.44 -17.87
CA ARG A 55 12.82 -13.48 -18.73
C ARG A 55 12.52 -14.06 -20.13
N LYS A 56 11.74 -15.15 -20.18
CA LYS A 56 11.31 -15.80 -21.44
C LYS A 56 10.49 -14.86 -22.32
N ALA A 57 9.60 -14.07 -21.73
CA ALA A 57 8.81 -13.09 -22.47
C ALA A 57 9.70 -11.96 -23.00
N ILE A 58 10.61 -11.44 -22.16
CA ILE A 58 11.56 -10.38 -22.54
C ILE A 58 12.40 -10.80 -23.76
N TYR A 59 13.01 -11.99 -23.74
CA TYR A 59 13.83 -12.48 -24.86
C TYR A 59 13.06 -12.63 -26.17
N ARG A 60 11.74 -12.87 -26.12
CA ARG A 60 10.92 -12.94 -27.33
C ARG A 60 10.47 -11.57 -27.83
N LEU A 61 10.28 -10.62 -26.91
CA LEU A 61 9.76 -9.28 -27.22
C LEU A 61 10.85 -8.34 -27.72
N ILE A 62 12.03 -8.33 -27.08
CA ILE A 62 13.13 -7.40 -27.43
C ILE A 62 13.45 -7.40 -28.93
N PRO A 63 13.68 -8.57 -29.59
CA PRO A 63 14.02 -8.57 -31.02
C PRO A 63 12.94 -7.96 -31.92
N GLN A 64 11.67 -8.02 -31.51
CA GLN A 64 10.57 -7.41 -32.25
C GLN A 64 10.54 -5.90 -32.02
N MET A 65 10.80 -5.45 -30.80
CA MET A 65 10.83 -4.02 -30.45
C MET A 65 12.06 -3.31 -31.05
N GLU A 66 13.19 -4.00 -31.18
CA GLU A 66 14.39 -3.50 -31.89
C GLU A 66 14.13 -3.22 -33.37
N GLN A 67 13.13 -3.86 -33.98
CA GLN A 67 12.66 -3.58 -35.34
C GLN A 67 11.77 -2.32 -35.42
N GLY A 68 11.62 -1.58 -34.34
CA GLY A 68 10.76 -0.39 -34.26
C GLY A 68 9.29 -0.69 -33.93
N LEU A 69 8.93 -1.95 -33.65
CA LEU A 69 7.57 -2.29 -33.26
C LEU A 69 7.28 -1.79 -31.84
N SER A 70 6.10 -1.22 -31.64
CA SER A 70 5.61 -0.88 -30.30
C SER A 70 5.48 -2.14 -29.44
N TYR A 71 5.47 -1.98 -28.12
CA TYR A 71 5.25 -3.08 -27.17
C TYR A 71 3.99 -3.90 -27.50
N TYR A 72 2.91 -3.22 -27.90
CA TYR A 72 1.64 -3.86 -28.26
C TYR A 72 1.79 -4.73 -29.52
N GLU A 73 2.44 -4.20 -30.55
CA GLU A 73 2.68 -4.91 -31.82
C GLU A 73 3.64 -6.09 -31.63
N ALA A 74 4.70 -5.90 -30.84
CA ALA A 74 5.63 -6.96 -30.46
C ALA A 74 4.91 -8.11 -29.74
N CYS A 75 4.04 -7.79 -28.77
CA CYS A 75 3.20 -8.80 -28.10
C CYS A 75 2.35 -9.57 -29.10
N LYS A 76 1.63 -8.86 -29.98
CA LYS A 76 0.77 -9.48 -30.99
C LYS A 76 1.56 -10.38 -31.94
N LYS A 77 2.74 -9.94 -32.40
CA LYS A 77 3.61 -10.67 -33.33
C LYS A 77 4.19 -11.95 -32.72
N VAL A 78 4.51 -11.93 -31.42
CA VAL A 78 4.99 -13.11 -30.67
C VAL A 78 3.83 -14.05 -30.27
N GLY A 79 2.59 -13.66 -30.51
CA GLY A 79 1.39 -14.42 -30.15
C GLY A 79 0.98 -14.25 -28.68
N TYR A 80 1.46 -13.20 -28.00
CA TYR A 80 0.99 -12.81 -26.69
C TYR A 80 -0.27 -11.96 -26.79
N ARG A 81 -1.32 -12.40 -26.10
CA ARG A 81 -2.59 -11.70 -26.02
C ARG A 81 -2.58 -10.80 -24.80
N LEU A 82 -2.53 -9.49 -25.04
CA LEU A 82 -2.66 -8.48 -23.99
C LEU A 82 -4.12 -8.43 -23.53
N ASN A 83 -4.34 -8.55 -22.23
CA ASN A 83 -5.66 -8.45 -21.59
C ASN A 83 -6.66 -9.61 -21.84
N GLU A 84 -6.24 -10.72 -22.44
CA GLU A 84 -7.08 -11.93 -22.52
C GLU A 84 -6.64 -12.95 -21.48
N GLN A 85 -7.53 -13.31 -20.55
CA GLN A 85 -7.28 -14.46 -19.69
C GLN A 85 -7.43 -15.75 -20.50
N ILE A 86 -6.40 -16.57 -20.48
CA ILE A 86 -6.43 -17.93 -21.03
C ILE A 86 -7.04 -18.83 -19.96
N GLY A 87 -8.22 -19.39 -20.25
CA GLY A 87 -8.69 -20.62 -19.60
C GLY A 87 -9.61 -20.44 -18.39
N LYS A 88 -10.88 -20.14 -18.68
CA LYS A 88 -12.07 -20.86 -18.18
C LYS A 88 -13.28 -20.11 -18.74
N GLY A 89 -14.17 -20.81 -19.45
CA GLY A 89 -15.43 -20.22 -19.88
C GLY A 89 -16.22 -19.67 -18.69
N LYS A 90 -17.10 -18.69 -18.94
CA LYS A 90 -18.00 -18.15 -17.93
C LYS A 90 -18.88 -19.26 -17.36
N GLN A 91 -19.09 -19.26 -16.05
CA GLN A 91 -19.85 -20.28 -15.31
C GLN A 91 -21.16 -19.69 -14.78
N HIS A 92 -22.18 -20.53 -14.61
CA HIS A 92 -23.47 -20.12 -14.03
C HIS A 92 -23.33 -19.57 -12.59
N LEU A 93 -22.45 -20.18 -11.78
CA LEU A 93 -22.09 -19.70 -10.45
C LEU A 93 -20.65 -19.22 -10.45
N LEU A 94 -20.34 -18.22 -9.62
CA LEU A 94 -18.96 -17.75 -9.47
C LEU A 94 -18.07 -18.89 -8.95
N PRO A 95 -16.86 -19.08 -9.49
CA PRO A 95 -15.89 -20.06 -9.01
C PRO A 95 -15.18 -19.59 -7.73
N VAL A 96 -14.42 -20.51 -7.11
CA VAL A 96 -13.60 -20.19 -5.92
C VAL A 96 -12.56 -19.16 -6.28
N ILE A 97 -12.47 -18.12 -5.46
CA ILE A 97 -11.49 -17.06 -5.62
C ILE A 97 -10.12 -17.66 -5.31
N PRO A 98 -9.13 -17.56 -6.21
CA PRO A 98 -7.78 -18.06 -5.97
C PRO A 98 -7.17 -17.33 -4.78
N ALA A 99 -6.98 -18.03 -3.67
CA ALA A 99 -6.41 -17.43 -2.45
C ALA A 99 -4.94 -17.02 -2.67
N ASP A 100 -4.23 -17.71 -3.56
CA ASP A 100 -2.80 -17.52 -3.81
C ASP A 100 -2.47 -16.14 -4.43
N GLU A 101 -3.45 -15.50 -5.07
CA GLU A 101 -3.29 -14.17 -5.67
C GLU A 101 -3.46 -13.03 -4.64
N ILE A 102 -4.06 -13.31 -3.49
CA ILE A 102 -4.46 -12.32 -2.50
C ILE A 102 -3.80 -12.61 -1.16
N ARG A 103 -2.81 -11.80 -0.79
CA ARG A 103 -2.05 -12.02 0.45
C ARG A 103 -2.78 -11.59 1.74
N ASN A 104 -3.80 -10.72 1.65
CA ASN A 104 -4.50 -10.20 2.83
C ASN A 104 -5.69 -11.12 3.24
N PRO A 105 -5.66 -11.76 4.43
CA PRO A 105 -6.70 -12.70 4.85
C PRO A 105 -8.06 -12.04 5.11
N VAL A 106 -8.11 -10.77 5.54
CA VAL A 106 -9.35 -10.01 5.73
C VAL A 106 -10.04 -9.76 4.39
N VAL A 107 -9.25 -9.47 3.36
CA VAL A 107 -9.72 -9.32 1.98
C VAL A 107 -10.29 -10.63 1.45
N ILE A 108 -9.57 -11.74 1.60
CA ILE A 108 -10.03 -13.08 1.17
C ILE A 108 -11.37 -13.43 1.81
N ARG A 109 -11.51 -13.19 3.12
CA ARG A 109 -12.76 -13.46 3.85
C ARG A 109 -13.92 -12.65 3.27
N SER A 110 -13.75 -11.34 3.11
CA SER A 110 -14.77 -10.45 2.56
C SER A 110 -15.18 -10.88 1.15
N LEU A 111 -14.21 -11.15 0.28
CA LEU A 111 -14.45 -11.62 -1.09
C LEU A 111 -15.20 -12.97 -1.13
N SER A 112 -14.82 -13.90 -0.24
CA SER A 112 -15.48 -15.21 -0.13
C SER A 112 -16.93 -15.10 0.32
N GLN A 113 -17.24 -14.19 1.25
CA GLN A 113 -18.61 -13.93 1.68
C GLN A 113 -19.43 -13.27 0.56
N THR A 114 -18.86 -12.28 -0.14
CA THR A 114 -19.50 -11.67 -1.32
C THR A 114 -19.85 -12.72 -2.37
N ARG A 115 -18.93 -13.65 -2.67
CA ARG A 115 -19.19 -14.77 -3.58
C ARG A 115 -20.37 -15.64 -3.11
N LYS A 116 -20.41 -16.00 -1.82
CA LYS A 116 -21.51 -16.81 -1.25
C LYS A 116 -22.86 -16.13 -1.41
N ILE A 117 -22.93 -14.83 -1.14
CA ILE A 117 -24.15 -14.03 -1.29
C ILE A 117 -24.59 -13.99 -2.77
N ILE A 118 -23.68 -13.68 -3.70
CA ILE A 118 -24.00 -13.67 -5.14
C ILE A 118 -24.51 -15.04 -5.60
N ASN A 119 -23.82 -16.12 -5.24
CA ASN A 119 -24.25 -17.47 -5.61
C ASN A 119 -25.59 -17.85 -4.98
N ALA A 120 -25.89 -17.41 -3.75
CA ALA A 120 -27.18 -17.64 -3.12
C ALA A 120 -28.32 -16.89 -3.85
N ILE A 121 -28.08 -15.64 -4.26
CA ILE A 121 -29.02 -14.85 -5.07
C ILE A 121 -29.27 -15.54 -6.41
N ILE A 122 -28.23 -15.99 -7.11
CA ILE A 122 -28.36 -16.69 -8.39
C ILE A 122 -29.14 -17.99 -8.22
N LYS A 123 -28.87 -18.78 -7.18
CA LYS A 123 -29.62 -20.01 -6.90
C LYS A 123 -31.11 -19.77 -6.66
N ARG A 124 -31.46 -18.62 -6.06
CA ARG A 124 -32.85 -18.28 -5.72
C ARG A 124 -33.61 -17.60 -6.85
N TYR A 125 -32.95 -16.74 -7.63
CA TYR A 125 -33.59 -15.84 -8.60
C TYR A 125 -33.06 -15.97 -10.04
N GLY A 126 -32.11 -16.88 -10.28
CA GLY A 126 -31.46 -17.09 -11.57
C GLY A 126 -30.34 -16.08 -11.87
N SER A 127 -29.70 -16.23 -13.04
CA SER A 127 -28.61 -15.35 -13.47
C SER A 127 -29.10 -13.90 -13.62
N PRO A 128 -28.33 -12.90 -13.13
CA PRO A 128 -28.66 -11.50 -13.28
C PRO A 128 -28.42 -11.03 -14.74
N ALA A 129 -29.15 -9.99 -15.14
CA ALA A 129 -28.88 -9.29 -16.40
C ALA A 129 -27.69 -8.31 -16.26
N TYR A 130 -27.61 -7.63 -15.11
CA TYR A 130 -26.57 -6.67 -14.78
C TYR A 130 -26.22 -6.75 -13.31
N MET A 131 -25.01 -6.31 -12.96
CA MET A 131 -24.59 -6.17 -11.57
C MET A 131 -23.95 -4.81 -11.34
N TYR A 132 -24.41 -4.12 -10.31
CA TYR A 132 -23.85 -2.84 -9.87
C TYR A 132 -23.11 -3.04 -8.55
N ILE A 133 -21.85 -2.65 -8.53
CA ILE A 133 -20.98 -2.81 -7.35
C ILE A 133 -20.55 -1.43 -6.88
N GLU A 134 -20.89 -1.08 -5.64
CA GLU A 134 -20.44 0.18 -5.04
C GLU A 134 -18.93 0.12 -4.79
N LEU A 135 -18.22 1.06 -5.40
CA LEU A 135 -16.81 1.31 -5.19
C LEU A 135 -16.61 2.37 -4.13
N ALA A 136 -15.71 2.11 -3.20
CA ALA A 136 -14.99 3.16 -2.45
C ALA A 136 -13.96 3.87 -3.35
N ARG A 137 -14.29 4.16 -4.62
CA ARG A 137 -13.46 5.04 -5.45
C ARG A 137 -13.81 6.47 -5.08
N GLU A 138 -12.78 7.28 -4.88
CA GLU A 138 -12.92 8.73 -5.02
C GLU A 138 -13.32 9.03 -6.46
N MET A 139 -14.14 10.07 -6.69
CA MET A 139 -14.43 10.51 -8.06
C MET A 139 -13.12 10.81 -8.79
N GLY A 140 -13.14 10.75 -10.13
CA GLY A 140 -12.00 11.20 -10.93
C GLY A 140 -11.60 12.59 -10.44
N ARG A 141 -10.39 12.69 -9.85
CA ARG A 141 -9.92 13.93 -9.25
C ARG A 141 -9.89 15.03 -10.33
N PRO A 142 -10.41 16.23 -10.05
CA PRO A 142 -10.32 17.36 -10.97
C PRO A 142 -8.89 17.55 -11.48
N TYR A 143 -8.74 18.16 -12.66
CA TYR A 143 -7.42 18.40 -13.24
C TYR A 143 -6.47 19.14 -12.27
N SER A 144 -7.00 20.13 -11.55
CA SER A 144 -6.26 20.87 -10.51
C SER A 144 -5.71 19.95 -9.43
N GLU A 145 -6.56 19.10 -8.84
CA GLU A 145 -6.15 18.17 -7.79
C GLU A 145 -5.13 17.14 -8.30
N ARG A 146 -5.26 16.67 -9.55
CA ARG A 146 -4.23 15.80 -10.17
C ARG A 146 -2.88 16.50 -10.32
N ARG A 147 -2.89 17.76 -10.75
CA ARG A 147 -1.69 18.58 -10.90
C ARG A 147 -1.04 18.88 -9.54
N ASP A 148 -1.83 19.14 -8.52
CA ASP A 148 -1.34 19.36 -7.15
C ASP A 148 -0.66 18.11 -6.60
N LEU A 149 -1.28 16.93 -6.80
CA LEU A 149 -0.67 15.65 -6.44
C LEU A 149 0.64 15.40 -7.18
N GLU A 150 0.67 15.61 -8.50
CA GLU A 150 1.88 15.45 -9.30
C GLU A 150 3.00 16.37 -8.82
N THR A 151 2.67 17.63 -8.52
CA THR A 151 3.60 18.61 -7.94
C THR A 151 4.13 18.13 -6.59
N GLN A 152 3.26 17.62 -5.72
CA GLN A 152 3.66 17.05 -4.43
C GLN A 152 4.55 15.81 -4.59
N TYR A 153 4.24 14.91 -5.54
CA TYR A 153 5.06 13.73 -5.80
C TYR A 153 6.45 14.09 -6.31
N ASN A 154 6.53 15.02 -7.27
CA ASN A 154 7.80 15.49 -7.81
C ASN A 154 8.63 16.19 -6.72
N HIS A 155 8.01 17.06 -5.92
CA HIS A 155 8.67 17.68 -4.78
C HIS A 155 9.19 16.65 -3.77
N ASN A 156 8.37 15.67 -3.39
CA ASN A 156 8.78 14.60 -2.47
C ASN A 156 9.92 13.76 -3.04
N ARG A 157 9.94 13.50 -4.34
CA ARG A 157 11.02 12.80 -5.03
C ARG A 157 12.32 13.59 -4.93
N THR A 158 12.31 14.87 -5.30
CA THR A 158 13.48 15.75 -5.19
C THR A 158 14.02 15.81 -3.76
N VAL A 159 13.15 15.98 -2.77
CA VAL A 159 13.56 16.00 -1.35
C VAL A 159 14.18 14.66 -0.91
N ASN A 160 13.63 13.54 -1.39
CA ASN A 160 14.19 12.23 -1.07
C ASN A 160 15.54 11.98 -1.76
N ASP A 161 15.72 12.46 -2.99
CA ASP A 161 16.98 12.29 -3.72
C ASP A 161 18.08 13.18 -3.10
N GLN A 162 17.77 14.43 -2.76
CA GLN A 162 18.67 15.30 -1.98
C GLN A 162 19.02 14.71 -0.60
N ALA A 163 18.07 14.04 0.05
CA ALA A 163 18.35 13.37 1.32
C ALA A 163 19.34 12.21 1.13
N LYS A 164 19.22 11.42 0.04
CA LYS A 164 20.17 10.34 -0.25
C LYS A 164 21.57 10.88 -0.50
N GLU A 165 21.70 11.93 -1.31
CA GLU A 165 22.97 12.57 -1.63
C GLU A 165 23.69 13.01 -0.35
N HIS A 166 23.02 13.78 0.52
CA HIS A 166 23.62 14.21 1.78
C HIS A 166 23.95 13.05 2.73
N ILE A 167 23.13 12.00 2.76
CA ILE A 167 23.45 10.80 3.57
C ILE A 167 24.74 10.15 3.05
N GLN A 168 24.90 10.04 1.73
CA GLN A 168 26.11 9.47 1.13
C GLN A 168 27.35 10.34 1.35
N GLU A 169 27.20 11.67 1.35
CA GLU A 169 28.28 12.61 1.67
C GLU A 169 28.74 12.48 3.13
N LEU A 170 27.79 12.39 4.08
CA LEU A 170 28.08 12.28 5.50
C LEU A 170 28.51 10.86 5.92
N PHE A 171 28.03 9.84 5.21
CA PHE A 171 28.29 8.43 5.47
C PHE A 171 28.72 7.71 4.19
N PRO A 172 29.97 7.90 3.72
CA PRO A 172 30.45 7.28 2.49
C PRO A 172 30.39 5.74 2.49
N ALA A 173 30.45 5.12 3.68
CA ALA A 173 30.29 3.68 3.84
C ALA A 173 28.85 3.19 3.54
N MET A 174 27.85 4.08 3.54
CA MET A 174 26.47 3.75 3.21
C MET A 174 26.23 3.95 1.71
N SER A 175 26.54 2.93 0.91
CA SER A 175 26.46 2.99 -0.55
C SER A 175 25.03 3.22 -1.09
N ALA A 176 24.00 2.68 -0.44
CA ALA A 176 22.61 2.77 -0.90
C ALA A 176 21.61 3.00 0.26
N PRO A 177 21.35 4.27 0.65
CA PRO A 177 20.37 4.59 1.69
C PRO A 177 18.97 4.08 1.34
N ARG A 178 18.33 3.36 2.28
CA ARG A 178 16.99 2.80 2.11
C ARG A 178 15.92 3.80 2.54
N GLY A 179 14.65 3.48 2.30
CA GLY A 179 13.52 4.35 2.67
C GLY A 179 13.48 4.71 4.16
N HIS A 180 13.88 3.79 5.04
CA HIS A 180 13.99 4.03 6.47
C HIS A 180 15.11 5.01 6.83
N ASP A 181 16.26 4.94 6.15
CA ASP A 181 17.41 5.82 6.39
C ASP A 181 17.09 7.25 5.95
N ILE A 182 16.45 7.39 4.78
CA ILE A 182 15.93 8.66 4.29
C ILE A 182 14.92 9.26 5.28
N LEU A 183 14.03 8.44 5.84
CA LEU A 183 13.07 8.89 6.85
C LEU A 183 13.78 9.38 8.12
N LYS A 184 14.72 8.60 8.66
CA LYS A 184 15.52 8.99 9.84
C LYS A 184 16.23 10.34 9.62
N TYR A 185 16.91 10.50 8.49
CA TYR A 185 17.60 11.75 8.16
C TYR A 185 16.65 12.94 8.04
N LYS A 186 15.52 12.77 7.34
CA LYS A 186 14.51 13.83 7.21
C LYS A 186 13.95 14.24 8.57
N LEU A 187 13.70 13.29 9.47
CA LEU A 187 13.24 13.57 10.83
C LEU A 187 14.31 14.31 11.63
N TRP A 188 15.58 13.88 11.55
CA TRP A 188 16.72 14.56 12.17
C TRP A 188 16.82 16.02 11.73
N GLN A 189 16.76 16.30 10.41
CA GLN A 189 16.77 17.66 9.88
C GLN A 189 15.54 18.48 10.30
N GLN A 190 14.35 17.87 10.30
CA GLN A 190 13.10 18.52 10.71
C GLN A 190 13.15 18.94 12.19
N GLN A 191 13.83 18.15 13.01
CA GLN A 191 13.98 18.32 14.45
C GLN A 191 15.24 19.10 14.85
N GLN A 192 15.94 19.71 13.88
CA GLN A 192 17.15 20.50 14.11
C GLN A 192 18.26 19.70 14.82
N GLY A 193 18.35 18.41 14.51
CA GLY A 193 19.32 17.50 15.10
C GLY A 193 19.06 17.15 16.56
N GLN A 194 17.87 17.42 17.09
CA GLN A 194 17.52 17.10 18.48
C GLN A 194 16.57 15.90 18.58
N CYS A 195 16.70 15.14 19.66
CA CYS A 195 15.75 14.14 20.07
C CYS A 195 14.40 14.80 20.38
N ALA A 196 13.31 14.30 19.79
CA ALA A 196 12.00 14.93 19.96
C ALA A 196 11.55 14.96 21.43
N TYR A 197 11.95 14.00 22.26
CA TYR A 197 11.45 13.86 23.65
C TYR A 197 12.39 14.39 24.72
N SER A 198 13.70 14.13 24.61
CA SER A 198 14.69 14.62 25.59
C SER A 198 15.21 16.01 25.26
N LEU A 199 15.01 16.49 24.03
CA LEU A 199 15.62 17.73 23.49
C LEU A 199 17.15 17.70 23.41
N GLU A 200 17.77 16.56 23.74
CA GLU A 200 19.21 16.34 23.61
C GLU A 200 19.62 16.32 22.13
N SER A 201 20.81 16.85 21.86
CA SER A 201 21.40 16.78 20.53
C SER A 201 21.68 15.33 20.14
N ILE A 202 21.31 14.96 18.92
CA ILE A 202 21.65 13.72 18.23
C ILE A 202 22.73 14.12 17.22
N PRO A 203 24.03 13.86 17.49
CA PRO A 203 25.10 14.14 16.54
C PRO A 203 24.84 13.43 15.22
N ALA A 204 25.16 14.08 14.10
CA ALA A 204 24.88 13.54 12.77
C ALA A 204 25.47 12.13 12.63
N GLU A 205 26.71 11.95 13.08
CA GLU A 205 27.52 10.73 12.99
C GLU A 205 26.86 9.51 13.65
N ARG A 206 25.96 9.75 14.60
CA ARG A 206 25.31 8.71 15.40
C ARG A 206 23.88 8.41 14.98
N VAL A 207 23.29 9.17 14.05
CA VAL A 207 21.90 9.01 13.60
C VAL A 207 21.61 7.58 13.10
N PHE A 208 22.58 6.98 12.42
CA PHE A 208 22.49 5.64 11.84
C PHE A 208 23.12 4.54 12.71
N GLU A 209 23.70 4.90 13.86
CA GLU A 209 24.26 3.93 14.81
C GLU A 209 23.13 3.01 15.32
N PRO A 210 23.28 1.68 15.20
CA PRO A 210 22.28 0.74 15.69
C PRO A 210 21.99 0.94 17.17
N GLY A 211 20.73 1.10 17.53
CA GLY A 211 20.30 1.28 18.92
C GLY A 211 20.55 2.65 19.52
N TYR A 212 21.11 3.63 18.80
CA TYR A 212 21.27 4.99 19.31
C TYR A 212 19.98 5.83 19.20
N ALA A 213 19.43 5.90 17.98
CA ALA A 213 18.20 6.64 17.69
C ALA A 213 17.20 5.78 16.89
N GLU A 214 15.93 5.97 17.20
CA GLU A 214 14.80 5.22 16.66
C GLU A 214 13.71 6.15 16.14
N VAL A 215 12.94 5.65 15.17
CA VAL A 215 11.73 6.33 14.70
C VAL A 215 10.56 5.84 15.56
N ASP A 216 9.98 6.73 16.36
CA ASP A 216 8.82 6.44 17.19
C ASP A 216 7.52 6.99 16.58
N HIS A 217 6.40 6.33 16.87
CA HIS A 217 5.06 6.82 16.59
C HIS A 217 4.59 7.73 17.74
N ILE A 218 4.33 9.00 17.43
CA ILE A 218 3.89 10.01 18.41
C ILE A 218 2.68 9.48 19.18
N ILE A 219 1.60 9.15 18.46
CA ILE A 219 0.50 8.36 19.00
C ILE A 219 0.76 6.91 18.65
N PRO A 220 0.84 5.99 19.63
CA PRO A 220 1.17 4.59 19.39
C PRO A 220 0.36 3.98 18.25
N TYR A 221 1.03 3.19 17.40
CA TYR A 221 0.39 2.57 16.24
C TYR A 221 -0.79 1.65 16.64
N SER A 222 -0.67 0.94 17.76
CA SER A 222 -1.73 0.08 18.32
C SER A 222 -3.04 0.84 18.66
N ARG A 223 -2.96 2.15 18.91
CA ARG A 223 -4.09 3.02 19.28
C ARG A 223 -4.62 3.82 18.09
N SER A 224 -3.71 4.31 17.24
CA SER A 224 -4.05 5.22 16.13
C SER A 224 -4.16 4.56 14.76
N PHE A 225 -3.49 3.42 14.57
CA PHE A 225 -3.23 2.81 13.25
C PHE A 225 -2.65 3.79 12.22
N ASP A 226 -2.07 4.91 12.66
CA ASP A 226 -1.51 5.96 11.79
C ASP A 226 -0.01 5.73 11.60
N ASP A 227 0.38 5.11 10.49
CA ASP A 227 1.79 4.95 10.09
C ASP A 227 2.30 6.10 9.19
N SER A 228 1.54 7.21 9.08
CA SER A 228 1.95 8.34 8.25
C SER A 228 3.18 9.06 8.81
N ASN A 229 3.93 9.72 7.93
CA ASN A 229 5.11 10.51 8.32
C ASN A 229 4.80 11.62 9.34
N SER A 230 3.56 12.12 9.37
CA SER A 230 3.13 13.11 10.35
C SER A 230 3.01 12.53 11.77
N ASN A 231 2.86 11.20 11.92
CA ASN A 231 2.84 10.53 13.22
C ASN A 231 4.23 9.99 13.64
N LYS A 232 5.30 10.29 12.89
CA LYS A 232 6.65 9.75 13.15
C LYS A 232 7.63 10.83 13.60
N VAL A 233 8.48 10.52 14.58
CA VAL A 233 9.57 11.38 15.09
C VAL A 233 10.83 10.58 15.37
N LEU A 234 11.99 11.24 15.33
CA LEU A 234 13.28 10.66 15.70
C LEU A 234 13.55 10.91 17.19
N VAL A 235 13.87 9.85 17.93
CA VAL A 235 14.13 9.92 19.36
C VAL A 235 15.33 9.06 19.72
N LEU A 236 15.97 9.33 20.84
CA LEU A 236 16.93 8.40 21.43
C LEU A 236 16.20 7.11 21.80
N SER A 237 16.80 5.95 21.56
CA SER A 237 16.15 4.64 21.76
C SER A 237 15.64 4.46 23.20
N ARG A 238 16.40 4.92 24.19
CA ARG A 238 15.97 4.92 25.61
C ARG A 238 14.65 5.67 25.85
N MET A 239 14.43 6.79 25.14
CA MET A 239 13.20 7.58 25.29
C MET A 239 12.01 6.86 24.68
N ASN A 240 12.20 6.16 23.56
CA ASN A 240 11.17 5.32 22.97
C ASN A 240 10.74 4.19 23.92
N GLN A 241 11.74 3.49 24.48
CA GLN A 241 11.54 2.40 25.44
C GLN A 241 10.82 2.85 26.72
N GLU A 242 11.08 4.08 27.19
CA GLU A 242 10.39 4.66 28.33
C GLU A 242 8.95 5.08 28.00
N LYS A 243 8.71 5.69 26.83
CA LYS A 243 7.37 6.13 26.40
C LYS A 243 6.39 4.97 26.30
N LYS A 244 6.81 3.86 25.69
CA LYS A 244 5.97 2.66 25.46
C LYS A 244 4.66 3.03 24.73
N ASN A 245 3.54 2.43 25.12
CA ASN A 245 2.23 2.61 24.51
C ASN A 245 1.49 3.89 24.95
N ARG A 246 2.23 4.95 25.31
CA ARG A 246 1.68 6.23 25.75
C ARG A 246 1.86 7.30 24.68
N THR A 247 1.02 8.34 24.72
CA THR A 247 1.26 9.59 23.98
C THR A 247 2.37 10.40 24.66
N PRO A 248 2.95 11.44 24.00
CA PRO A 248 3.92 12.30 24.66
C PRO A 248 3.33 12.90 25.94
N TYR A 249 2.12 13.43 25.90
CA TYR A 249 1.47 14.05 27.06
C TYR A 249 1.28 13.07 28.22
N GLU A 250 0.77 11.87 27.95
CA GLU A 250 0.62 10.80 28.96
C GLU A 250 1.98 10.37 29.54
N TRP A 251 3.04 10.40 28.73
CA TRP A 251 4.40 10.03 29.17
C TRP A 251 5.05 11.10 30.05
N PHE A 252 4.86 12.38 29.74
CA PHE A 252 5.32 13.48 30.59
C PHE A 252 4.60 13.50 31.95
N GLY A 253 3.45 12.83 32.07
CA GLY A 253 2.90 12.38 33.36
C GLY A 253 2.51 13.50 34.33
N GLY A 254 2.19 14.70 33.83
CA GLY A 254 1.82 15.86 34.65
C GLY A 254 2.98 16.74 35.08
N ASP A 255 4.21 16.51 34.60
CA ASP A 255 5.32 17.46 34.74
C ASP A 255 5.07 18.66 33.80
N GLU A 256 4.34 19.65 34.31
CA GLU A 256 3.91 20.83 33.55
C GLU A 256 5.10 21.65 33.04
N HIS A 257 6.18 21.72 33.82
CA HIS A 257 7.37 22.48 33.42
C HIS A 257 8.12 21.79 32.27
N ARG A 258 8.27 20.47 32.33
CA ARG A 258 8.87 19.69 31.25
C ARG A 258 7.98 19.69 30.00
N TRP A 259 6.66 19.63 30.19
CA TRP A 259 5.68 19.74 29.11
C TRP A 259 5.74 21.11 28.41
N GLN A 260 5.79 22.21 29.15
CA GLN A 260 5.90 23.56 28.58
C GLN A 260 7.18 23.77 27.78
N LYS A 261 8.31 23.24 28.27
CA LYS A 261 9.58 23.23 27.51
C LYS A 261 9.46 22.47 26.20
N PHE A 262 8.82 21.29 26.25
CA PHE A 262 8.56 20.49 25.05
C PHE A 262 7.60 21.19 24.08
N GLU A 263 6.50 21.80 24.54
CA GLU A 263 5.60 22.58 23.70
C GLU A 263 6.33 23.74 23.01
N THR A 264 7.15 24.48 23.76
CA THR A 264 7.97 25.56 23.22
C THR A 264 8.88 25.03 22.12
N TYR A 265 9.60 23.92 22.35
CA TYR A 265 10.40 23.27 21.31
C TYR A 265 9.57 22.90 20.07
N VAL A 266 8.42 22.25 20.23
CA VAL A 266 7.58 21.85 19.10
C VAL A 266 7.12 23.06 18.28
N THR A 267 6.82 24.19 18.92
CA THR A 267 6.43 25.41 18.21
C THR A 267 7.58 26.00 17.38
N THR A 268 8.83 25.94 17.85
CA THR A 268 10.00 26.50 17.13
C THR A 268 10.43 25.69 15.91
N LEU A 269 10.00 24.43 15.78
CA LEU A 269 10.32 23.57 14.63
C LEU A 269 9.66 24.07 13.33
N LYS A 270 10.37 24.89 12.54
CA LYS A 270 9.84 25.49 11.29
C LYS A 270 9.57 24.48 10.17
N LYS A 271 10.36 23.39 10.11
CA LYS A 271 10.29 22.36 9.05
C LYS A 271 9.27 21.25 9.34
N VAL A 272 8.57 21.31 10.48
CA VAL A 272 7.56 20.33 10.89
C VAL A 272 6.17 20.82 10.51
N ASP A 273 5.38 19.94 9.88
CA ASP A 273 4.02 20.25 9.45
C ASP A 273 3.04 20.45 10.63
N LYS A 274 1.94 21.16 10.38
CA LYS A 274 0.93 21.48 11.41
C LYS A 274 0.28 20.23 12.02
N LYS A 275 0.07 19.17 11.24
CA LYS A 275 -0.54 17.92 11.72
C LYS A 275 0.39 17.25 12.73
N LYS A 276 1.69 17.14 12.43
CA LYS A 276 2.69 16.58 13.33
C LYS A 276 2.82 17.38 14.63
N LYS A 277 2.85 18.71 14.55
CA LYS A 277 2.85 19.56 15.76
C LYS A 277 1.62 19.30 16.63
N SER A 278 0.45 19.25 16.00
CA SER A 278 -0.81 18.95 16.71
C SER A 278 -0.82 17.57 17.36
N LEU A 279 -0.18 16.56 16.75
CA LEU A 279 -0.05 15.23 17.35
C LEU A 279 0.92 15.24 18.53
N LEU A 280 2.05 15.96 18.42
CA LEU A 280 3.05 16.07 19.49
C LEU A 280 2.47 16.76 20.74
N THR A 281 1.67 17.81 20.56
CA THR A 281 1.07 18.59 21.66
C THR A 281 -0.35 18.12 22.04
N LYS A 282 -0.75 16.92 21.60
CA LYS A 282 -2.11 16.41 21.86
C LYS A 282 -2.25 15.96 23.31
N LYS A 283 -3.11 16.65 24.08
CA LYS A 283 -3.36 16.34 25.49
C LYS A 283 -4.41 15.22 25.69
N ASN A 284 -5.45 15.21 24.85
CA ASN A 284 -6.53 14.22 24.93
C ASN A 284 -6.55 13.35 23.68
N VAL A 285 -6.44 12.03 23.85
CA VAL A 285 -6.78 11.06 22.82
C VAL A 285 -8.12 10.47 23.22
N ASP A 286 -9.22 10.96 22.63
CA ASP A 286 -10.55 10.45 22.95
C ASP A 286 -10.67 8.97 22.56
N GLU A 287 -11.23 8.15 23.45
CA GLU A 287 -11.52 6.72 23.20
C GLU A 287 -12.41 6.52 21.97
N GLU A 288 -13.30 7.48 21.69
CA GLU A 288 -14.18 7.47 20.51
C GLU A 288 -13.42 7.67 19.18
N GLN A 289 -12.27 8.36 19.22
CA GLN A 289 -11.38 8.49 18.06
C GLN A 289 -10.65 7.18 17.79
N GLU A 290 -10.23 6.43 18.81
CA GLU A 290 -9.59 5.11 18.66
C GLU A 290 -10.50 4.11 17.92
N GLU A 291 -11.80 4.10 18.24
CA GLU A 291 -12.81 3.33 17.50
C GLU A 291 -13.00 3.81 16.05
N THR A 292 -12.92 5.13 15.83
CA THR A 292 -13.01 5.71 14.48
C THR A 292 -11.77 5.36 13.64
N PHE A 293 -10.58 5.24 14.24
CA PHE A 293 -9.36 4.81 13.56
C PHE A 293 -9.41 3.34 13.13
N LYS A 294 -10.00 2.44 13.94
CA LYS A 294 -10.28 1.04 13.55
C LYS A 294 -11.14 0.94 12.28
N SER A 295 -11.99 1.93 12.01
CA SER A 295 -12.85 1.94 10.82
C SER A 295 -12.18 2.41 9.52
N ARG A 296 -10.94 2.94 9.58
CA ARG A 296 -10.21 3.51 8.41
C ARG A 296 -9.52 2.48 7.52
N HIS A 297 -10.01 1.24 7.47
CA HIS A 297 -9.69 0.24 6.44
C HIS A 297 -10.22 0.59 5.03
N LEU A 298 -10.25 1.86 4.65
CA LEU A 298 -10.68 2.33 3.33
C LEU A 298 -9.68 1.97 2.23
N ASN A 299 -8.40 1.79 2.54
CA ASN A 299 -7.42 1.34 1.53
C ASN A 299 -7.62 -0.11 1.10
N ASP A 300 -8.00 -1.00 2.03
CA ASP A 300 -8.29 -2.40 1.72
C ASP A 300 -9.48 -2.53 0.76
N THR A 301 -10.49 -1.65 0.86
CA THR A 301 -11.70 -1.73 0.01
C THR A 301 -11.47 -1.46 -1.47
N ARG A 302 -10.51 -0.59 -1.85
CA ARG A 302 -10.33 -0.17 -3.25
C ARG A 302 -9.79 -1.28 -4.16
N TYR A 303 -8.82 -2.05 -3.66
CA TYR A 303 -8.29 -3.21 -4.38
C TYR A 303 -9.34 -4.32 -4.46
N ILE A 304 -10.03 -4.61 -3.34
CA ILE A 304 -11.11 -5.61 -3.24
C ILE A 304 -12.15 -5.39 -4.33
N THR A 305 -12.68 -4.17 -4.47
CA THR A 305 -13.78 -3.95 -5.38
C THR A 305 -13.34 -4.00 -6.85
N ARG A 306 -12.09 -3.63 -7.16
CA ARG A 306 -11.54 -3.81 -8.51
C ARG A 306 -11.39 -5.29 -8.84
N PHE A 307 -10.87 -6.05 -7.90
CA PHE A 307 -10.72 -7.50 -8.02
C PHE A 307 -12.09 -8.16 -8.25
N ILE A 308 -13.08 -7.91 -7.38
CA ILE A 308 -14.39 -8.56 -7.49
C ILE A 308 -15.12 -8.18 -8.78
N LYS A 309 -15.01 -6.92 -9.23
CA LYS A 309 -15.59 -6.47 -10.51
C LYS A 309 -15.05 -7.30 -11.68
N ASN A 310 -13.72 -7.39 -11.79
CA ASN A 310 -13.08 -8.13 -12.87
C ASN A 310 -13.38 -9.63 -12.74
N PHE A 311 -13.26 -10.18 -11.52
CA PHE A 311 -13.56 -11.57 -11.24
C PHE A 311 -14.97 -11.97 -11.69
N ILE A 312 -15.98 -11.15 -11.40
CA ILE A 312 -17.36 -11.40 -11.85
C ILE A 312 -17.49 -11.26 -13.36
N ALA A 313 -16.92 -10.20 -13.95
CA ALA A 313 -17.02 -9.98 -15.39
C ALA A 313 -16.38 -11.13 -16.21
N ASP A 314 -15.29 -11.69 -15.70
CA ASP A 314 -14.50 -12.72 -16.35
C ASP A 314 -15.09 -14.12 -16.12
N ASN A 315 -15.70 -14.38 -14.95
CA ASN A 315 -16.09 -15.74 -14.57
C ASN A 315 -17.60 -16.00 -14.52
N LEU A 316 -18.47 -14.99 -14.43
CA LEU A 316 -19.91 -15.19 -14.29
C LEU A 316 -20.65 -15.13 -15.63
N GLN A 317 -21.52 -16.11 -15.86
CA GLN A 317 -22.48 -16.11 -16.96
C GLN A 317 -23.71 -15.27 -16.58
N PHE A 318 -23.88 -14.17 -17.31
CA PHE A 318 -25.05 -13.30 -17.20
C PHE A 318 -26.21 -13.87 -18.03
N ARG A 319 -27.41 -13.42 -17.70
CA ARG A 319 -28.60 -13.71 -18.51
C ARG A 319 -28.41 -13.18 -19.93
N GLU A 320 -28.76 -13.99 -20.92
CA GLU A 320 -28.82 -13.56 -22.31
C GLU A 320 -29.85 -12.43 -22.47
N LEU A 321 -29.47 -11.38 -23.19
CA LEU A 321 -30.37 -10.31 -23.60
C LEU A 321 -30.31 -10.19 -25.12
N ASP A 322 -31.35 -9.63 -25.72
CA ASP A 322 -31.48 -9.47 -27.17
C ASP A 322 -30.39 -8.55 -27.78
N GLU A 323 -29.78 -7.69 -26.96
CA GLU A 323 -28.69 -6.81 -27.35
C GLU A 323 -27.31 -7.38 -26.94
N ASP A 324 -26.34 -7.30 -27.85
CA ASP A 324 -24.93 -7.68 -27.62
C ASP A 324 -24.20 -6.67 -26.72
N ILE A 325 -24.63 -6.60 -25.46
CA ILE A 325 -24.04 -5.74 -24.45
C ILE A 325 -22.83 -6.47 -23.84
N LYS A 326 -21.64 -5.99 -24.21
CA LYS A 326 -20.36 -6.55 -23.76
C LYS A 326 -20.08 -6.32 -22.28
N GLN A 327 -20.54 -5.21 -21.71
CA GLN A 327 -20.30 -4.87 -20.30
C GLN A 327 -21.55 -5.14 -19.44
N ARG A 328 -21.44 -6.12 -18.53
CA ARG A 328 -22.54 -6.52 -17.62
C ARG A 328 -22.32 -6.13 -16.16
N VAL A 329 -21.09 -5.78 -15.80
CA VAL A 329 -20.70 -5.37 -14.44
C VAL A 329 -20.35 -3.89 -14.42
N PHE A 330 -21.08 -3.14 -13.63
CA PHE A 330 -20.91 -1.72 -13.44
C PHE A 330 -20.42 -1.43 -12.04
N THR A 331 -19.73 -0.30 -11.91
CA THR A 331 -19.26 0.15 -10.62
C THR A 331 -19.74 1.56 -10.36
N VAL A 332 -20.29 1.79 -9.17
CA VAL A 332 -20.88 3.08 -8.78
C VAL A 332 -20.07 3.70 -7.66
N ASN A 333 -19.92 5.02 -7.68
CA ASN A 333 -19.09 5.73 -6.72
C ASN A 333 -19.85 5.98 -5.41
N GLY A 334 -19.27 5.64 -4.26
CA GLY A 334 -19.90 5.86 -2.95
C GLY A 334 -20.22 7.33 -2.60
N ALA A 335 -19.47 8.29 -3.15
CA ALA A 335 -19.81 9.71 -3.03
C ALA A 335 -21.07 10.06 -3.83
N PHE A 336 -21.22 9.47 -5.03
CA PHE A 336 -22.41 9.65 -5.85
C PHE A 336 -23.64 8.97 -5.22
N THR A 337 -23.50 7.77 -4.66
CA THR A 337 -24.59 7.10 -3.92
C THR A 337 -25.00 7.91 -2.69
N SER A 338 -24.03 8.51 -1.99
CA SER A 338 -24.31 9.40 -0.85
C SER A 338 -25.05 10.67 -1.29
N LEU A 339 -24.66 11.27 -2.42
CA LEU A 339 -25.35 12.42 -2.99
C LEU A 339 -26.79 12.07 -3.41
N MET A 340 -26.98 10.95 -4.09
CA MET A 340 -28.31 10.49 -4.51
C MET A 340 -29.21 10.17 -3.31
N ARG A 341 -28.69 9.48 -2.29
CA ARG A 341 -29.41 9.26 -1.01
C ARG A 341 -29.88 10.56 -0.39
N LYS A 342 -29.02 11.58 -0.33
CA LYS A 342 -29.36 12.90 0.22
C LYS A 342 -30.45 13.57 -0.61
N ARG A 343 -30.35 13.52 -1.95
CA ARG A 343 -31.37 14.09 -2.85
C ARG A 343 -32.70 13.36 -2.80
N TRP A 344 -32.69 12.06 -2.51
CA TRP A 344 -33.90 11.23 -2.37
C TRP A 344 -34.47 11.19 -0.95
N GLY A 345 -33.92 11.97 0.00
CA GLY A 345 -34.46 12.08 1.36
C GLY A 345 -34.14 10.91 2.30
N PHE A 346 -33.23 10.00 1.92
CA PHE A 346 -32.78 8.92 2.80
C PHE A 346 -31.71 9.45 3.78
N ASN A 347 -32.14 9.98 4.92
CA ASN A 347 -31.25 10.40 5.99
C ASN A 347 -30.67 9.18 6.73
N LYS A 348 -29.35 9.19 6.97
CA LYS A 348 -28.63 8.05 7.56
C LYS A 348 -28.78 8.06 9.08
N ASN A 349 -29.71 7.26 9.62
CA ASN A 349 -29.76 7.02 11.05
C ASN A 349 -28.67 6.00 11.42
N ARG A 350 -27.63 6.43 12.14
CA ARG A 350 -26.42 5.62 12.39
C ARG A 350 -26.62 4.52 13.45
N GLU A 351 -27.77 4.51 14.12
CA GLU A 351 -28.13 3.51 15.12
C GLU A 351 -28.59 2.18 14.49
N GLU A 352 -29.09 2.19 13.24
CA GLU A 352 -29.49 0.99 12.50
C GLU A 352 -28.40 0.51 11.50
N LYS A 353 -27.29 0.00 12.03
CA LYS A 353 -26.08 -0.32 11.25
C LYS A 353 -26.27 -1.37 10.15
N GLN A 354 -27.20 -2.33 10.30
CA GLN A 354 -27.44 -3.40 9.31
C GLN A 354 -28.32 -2.93 8.13
N PHE A 355 -29.40 -2.17 8.38
CA PHE A 355 -30.33 -1.71 7.35
C PHE A 355 -29.74 -0.65 6.41
N ALA A 356 -28.82 0.19 6.91
CA ALA A 356 -28.15 1.21 6.11
C ALA A 356 -27.31 0.66 4.94
N SER A 357 -26.84 -0.59 5.04
CA SER A 357 -26.11 -1.28 3.96
C SER A 357 -27.04 -1.73 2.83
N CYS A 358 -28.23 -2.24 3.16
CA CYS A 358 -29.26 -2.63 2.19
C CYS A 358 -29.85 -1.42 1.46
N CYS A 359 -30.12 -0.30 2.15
CA CYS A 359 -30.55 0.95 1.51
C CYS A 359 -29.52 1.50 0.52
N GLY A 360 -28.23 1.26 0.75
CA GLY A 360 -27.17 1.54 -0.22
C GLY A 360 -27.40 0.78 -1.54
N CYS A 361 -27.64 -0.53 -1.46
CA CYS A 361 -27.83 -1.39 -2.62
C CYS A 361 -29.10 -1.08 -3.44
N CYS A 362 -30.26 -0.84 -2.80
CA CYS A 362 -31.53 -0.62 -3.52
C CYS A 362 -31.54 0.63 -4.41
N ASN A 363 -30.82 1.67 -4.00
CA ASN A 363 -30.68 2.93 -4.74
C ASN A 363 -30.00 2.79 -6.11
N HIS A 364 -29.38 1.64 -6.40
CA HIS A 364 -28.68 1.38 -7.65
C HIS A 364 -29.58 0.84 -8.78
N CYS A 365 -30.74 0.26 -8.45
CA CYS A 365 -31.56 -0.47 -9.42
C CYS A 365 -32.68 0.35 -10.09
N GLY A 366 -32.81 1.65 -9.79
CA GLY A 366 -33.66 2.57 -10.54
C GLY A 366 -35.16 2.23 -10.60
N LYS A 367 -35.66 1.30 -9.78
CA LYS A 367 -37.08 0.99 -9.69
C LYS A 367 -37.62 1.37 -8.32
N SER A 368 -38.36 2.47 -8.32
CA SER A 368 -39.41 2.79 -7.37
C SER A 368 -40.47 1.68 -7.40
N THR A 369 -40.32 0.66 -6.57
CA THR A 369 -41.42 -0.21 -6.10
C THR A 369 -40.85 -1.22 -5.10
N PHE A 370 -40.95 -0.89 -3.81
CA PHE A 370 -41.19 -1.90 -2.78
C PHE A 370 -42.16 -1.29 -1.77
N SER A 371 -43.42 -1.68 -1.93
CA SER A 371 -44.47 -1.62 -0.93
C SER A 371 -44.24 -2.74 0.09
N LEU A 372 -44.12 -2.33 1.35
CA LEU A 372 -44.07 -3.07 2.62
C LEU A 372 -42.92 -4.07 2.82
#